data_AF-A0A815FX77-F1
#
_entry.id   AF-A0A815FX77-F1
#
_cell.length_a   1.000
_cell.length_b   1.000
_cell.length_c   1.000
_cell.angle_alpha   90.00
_cell.angle_beta   90.00
_cell.angle_gamma   90.00
#
_symmetry.space_group_name_H-M   'P 1'
#
loop_
_entity.id
_entity.type
_entity.pdbx_description
1 polymer ?
#
loop_
_entity_poly.entity_id
_entity_poly.type
_entity_poly.pdbx_seq_one_letter_code
_entity_poly.pdbx_strand_id
1 'polypeptide(L)'
;MIGPQGVHDLADALKQNEGLTALNIYRNHINNQGAQYIANGLQQNQTLISLDMRYNDIDVQGAEYFVNALKVNKTLMTLDLGANPIDGQGKQLISKMHQTIPGRNVYFW
;
A
#
# COMPACT_ATOMS: atom_id res chain seq x y z
N MET A 1 -11.42 -0.12 12.79
CA MET A 1 -11.37 -1.39 12.03
C MET A 1 -12.25 -1.21 10.81
N ILE A 2 -11.68 -1.38 9.63
CA ILE A 2 -12.43 -1.38 8.37
C ILE A 2 -12.68 -2.86 8.04
N GLY A 3 -13.94 -3.28 7.98
CA GLY A 3 -14.27 -4.66 7.63
C GLY A 3 -13.86 -5.00 6.18
N PRO A 4 -13.80 -6.28 5.78
CA PRO A 4 -13.35 -6.68 4.43
C PRO A 4 -14.09 -5.97 3.29
N GLN A 5 -15.41 -5.83 3.39
CA GLN A 5 -16.21 -5.09 2.40
C GLN A 5 -15.85 -3.60 2.39
N GLY A 6 -15.63 -2.99 3.56
CA GLY A 6 -15.22 -1.59 3.64
C GLY A 6 -13.86 -1.33 3.00
N VAL A 7 -12.91 -2.28 3.08
CA VAL A 7 -11.61 -2.15 2.41
C VAL A 7 -11.77 -2.28 0.89
N HIS A 8 -12.64 -3.18 0.43
CA HIS A 8 -12.99 -3.32 -0.98
C HIS A 8 -13.61 -2.04 -1.52
N ASP A 9 -14.64 -1.51 -0.85
CA ASP A 9 -15.33 -0.28 -1.26
C ASP A 9 -14.38 0.93 -1.24
N LEU A 10 -13.48 1.00 -0.25
CA LEU A 10 -12.43 2.01 -0.20
C LEU A 10 -11.48 1.92 -1.40
N ALA A 11 -11.08 0.71 -1.82
CA ALA A 11 -10.22 0.52 -2.99
C ALA A 11 -10.91 0.97 -4.28
N ASP A 12 -12.20 0.66 -4.44
CA ASP A 12 -13.01 1.09 -5.58
C ASP A 12 -13.18 2.61 -5.60
N ALA A 13 -13.43 3.22 -4.44
CA ALA A 13 -13.49 4.67 -4.30
C ALA A 13 -12.14 5.30 -4.64
N LEU A 14 -11.03 4.72 -4.17
CA LEU A 14 -9.68 5.22 -4.44
C LEU A 14 -9.36 5.21 -5.94
N LYS A 15 -9.78 4.16 -6.66
CA LYS A 15 -9.59 4.05 -8.12
C LYS A 15 -10.22 5.21 -8.89
N GLN A 16 -11.39 5.69 -8.47
CA GLN A 16 -12.13 6.78 -9.12
C GLN A 16 -11.82 8.16 -8.53
N ASN A 17 -10.99 8.22 -7.48
CA ASN A 17 -10.76 9.48 -6.78
C ASN A 17 -9.74 10.36 -7.53
N GLU A 18 -10.17 11.56 -7.89
CA GLU A 18 -9.37 12.52 -8.68
C GLU A 18 -8.81 13.70 -7.85
N GLY A 19 -8.87 13.67 -6.52
CA GLY A 19 -8.44 14.81 -5.69
C GLY A 19 -7.65 14.47 -4.43
N LEU A 20 -7.76 13.25 -3.92
CA LEU A 20 -7.13 12.84 -2.67
C LEU A 20 -5.63 12.63 -2.91
N THR A 21 -4.81 13.39 -2.18
CA THR A 21 -3.35 13.30 -2.25
C THR A 21 -2.74 12.51 -1.09
N ALA A 22 -3.45 12.38 0.03
CA ALA A 22 -3.01 11.62 1.19
C ALA A 22 -4.15 10.81 1.79
N LEU A 23 -3.88 9.54 2.11
CA LEU A 23 -4.82 8.63 2.75
C LEU A 23 -4.16 7.99 3.97
N ASN A 24 -4.83 8.07 5.11
CA ASN A 24 -4.41 7.40 6.33
C ASN A 24 -5.44 6.34 6.72
N ILE A 25 -5.00 5.08 6.71
CA ILE A 25 -5.76 3.92 7.18
C ILE A 25 -4.96 3.08 8.18
N TYR A 26 -4.15 3.78 8.98
CA TYR A 26 -3.47 3.28 10.17
C TYR A 26 -4.41 2.46 11.06
N ARG A 27 -3.94 1.30 11.53
CA ARG A 27 -4.59 0.48 12.57
C ARG A 27 -6.06 0.13 12.27
N ASN A 28 -6.28 -0.47 11.10
CA ASN A 28 -7.60 -0.87 10.65
C ASN A 28 -7.82 -2.38 10.51
N HIS A 29 -6.84 -3.20 10.90
CA HIS A 29 -6.84 -4.67 10.74
C HIS A 29 -7.00 -5.10 9.28
N ILE A 30 -6.33 -4.37 8.39
CA ILE A 30 -6.26 -4.71 6.98
C ILE A 30 -5.27 -5.86 6.82
N ASN A 31 -5.75 -7.00 6.34
CA ASN A 31 -4.90 -8.16 6.06
C ASN A 31 -4.37 -8.14 4.61
N ASN A 32 -3.66 -9.19 4.18
CA ASN A 32 -3.13 -9.32 2.82
C ASN A 32 -4.19 -9.19 1.72
N GLN A 33 -5.40 -9.69 1.92
CA GLN A 33 -6.49 -9.56 0.94
C GLN A 33 -6.94 -8.10 0.81
N GLY A 34 -7.09 -7.40 1.95
CA GLY A 34 -7.36 -5.97 1.94
C GLY A 34 -6.22 -5.15 1.31
N ALA A 35 -4.97 -5.52 1.57
CA ALA A 35 -3.80 -4.93 0.92
C ALA A 35 -3.84 -5.10 -0.60
N GLN A 36 -4.26 -6.28 -1.09
CA GLN A 36 -4.45 -6.52 -2.53
C GLN A 36 -5.49 -5.58 -3.14
N TYR A 37 -6.62 -5.36 -2.46
CA TYR A 37 -7.63 -4.41 -2.95
C TYR A 37 -7.08 -3.00 -3.05
N ILE A 38 -6.47 -2.49 -1.98
CA ILE A 38 -5.86 -1.15 -2.00
C ILE A 38 -4.78 -1.04 -3.08
N ALA A 39 -3.91 -2.04 -3.22
CA ALA A 39 -2.90 -2.09 -4.27
C ALA A 39 -3.49 -2.04 -5.68
N ASN A 40 -4.58 -2.76 -5.94
CA ASN A 40 -5.29 -2.69 -7.23
C ASN A 40 -5.91 -1.31 -7.47
N GLY A 41 -6.47 -0.67 -6.44
CA GLY A 41 -6.96 0.70 -6.53
C GLY A 41 -5.85 1.70 -6.88
N LEU A 42 -4.67 1.55 -6.25
CA LEU A 42 -3.48 2.37 -6.52
C LEU A 42 -2.98 2.25 -7.95
N GLN A 43 -3.09 1.09 -8.60
CA GLN A 43 -2.65 0.95 -10.00
C GLN A 43 -3.38 1.90 -10.96
N GLN A 44 -4.60 2.31 -10.61
CA GLN A 44 -5.47 3.16 -11.42
C GLN A 44 -5.53 4.60 -10.91
N ASN A 45 -5.39 4.80 -9.60
CA ASN A 45 -5.38 6.13 -9.00
C ASN A 45 -4.15 6.93 -9.48
N GLN A 46 -4.37 8.19 -9.90
CA GLN A 46 -3.33 9.08 -10.42
C GLN A 46 -3.12 10.34 -9.56
N THR A 47 -3.60 10.34 -8.32
CA THR A 47 -3.68 11.55 -7.48
C THR A 47 -3.08 11.37 -6.11
N LEU A 48 -3.12 10.15 -5.56
CA LEU A 48 -2.57 9.83 -4.26
C LEU A 48 -1.05 9.87 -4.31
N ILE A 49 -0.48 10.61 -3.36
CA ILE A 49 0.95 10.85 -3.18
C ILE A 49 1.45 10.13 -1.92
N SER A 50 0.62 10.05 -0.87
CA SER A 50 0.98 9.45 0.42
C SER A 50 -0.09 8.48 0.92
N LEU A 51 0.35 7.31 1.39
CA LEU A 51 -0.50 6.29 1.99
C LEU A 51 0.13 5.76 3.29
N ASP A 52 -0.59 5.93 4.40
CA ASP A 52 -0.23 5.36 5.71
C ASP A 52 -1.05 4.08 5.98
N MET A 53 -0.36 2.94 6.00
CA MET A 53 -0.90 1.60 6.22
C MET A 53 -0.33 0.96 7.50
N ARG A 54 0.26 1.76 8.40
CA ARG A 54 0.92 1.20 9.58
C ARG A 54 -0.05 0.48 10.52
N TYR A 55 0.49 -0.42 11.35
CA TYR A 55 -0.28 -1.17 12.36
C TYR A 55 -1.46 -1.96 11.78
N ASN A 56 -1.29 -2.55 10.61
CA ASN A 56 -2.25 -3.48 10.02
C ASN A 56 -1.68 -4.92 10.06
N ASP A 57 -2.38 -5.87 9.44
CA ASP A 57 -2.06 -7.30 9.48
C ASP A 57 -1.45 -7.76 8.13
N ILE A 58 -0.51 -6.96 7.61
CA ILE A 58 0.13 -7.15 6.29
C ILE A 58 1.49 -7.85 6.42
N ASP A 59 1.64 -9.02 5.81
CA ASP A 59 2.92 -9.71 5.76
C ASP A 59 3.65 -9.48 4.42
N VAL A 60 4.65 -10.33 4.14
CA VAL A 60 5.40 -10.30 2.88
C VAL A 60 4.51 -10.41 1.63
N GLN A 61 3.46 -11.24 1.65
CA GLN A 61 2.53 -11.40 0.52
C GLN A 61 1.76 -10.10 0.27
N GLY A 62 1.27 -9.44 1.33
CA GLY A 62 0.58 -8.17 1.17
C GLY A 62 1.52 -7.05 0.69
N ALA A 63 2.77 -7.04 1.15
CA ALA A 63 3.80 -6.12 0.66
C ALA A 63 4.12 -6.32 -0.83
N GLU A 64 4.10 -7.56 -1.35
CA GLU A 64 4.29 -7.84 -2.79
C GLU A 64 3.24 -7.19 -3.66
N TYR A 65 1.98 -7.13 -3.23
CA TYR A 65 0.93 -6.44 -3.98
C TYR A 65 1.24 -4.96 -4.15
N PHE A 66 1.71 -4.28 -3.09
CA PHE A 66 2.11 -2.88 -3.17
C PHE A 66 3.34 -2.68 -4.06
N VAL A 67 4.36 -3.53 -3.94
CA VAL A 67 5.56 -3.46 -4.80
C VAL A 67 5.18 -3.60 -6.28
N ASN A 68 4.26 -4.51 -6.60
CA ASN A 68 3.78 -4.67 -7.97
C ASN A 68 2.93 -3.48 -8.44
N ALA A 69 2.07 -2.94 -7.58
CA ALA A 69 1.31 -1.73 -7.90
C ALA A 69 2.22 -0.51 -8.17
N LEU A 70 3.28 -0.34 -7.38
CA LEU A 70 4.24 0.76 -7.53
C LEU A 70 5.05 0.73 -8.84
N LYS A 71 5.15 -0.42 -9.52
CA LYS A 71 5.80 -0.51 -10.85
C LYS A 71 5.02 0.29 -11.90
N VAL A 72 3.68 0.29 -11.79
CA VAL A 72 2.79 0.94 -12.75
C VAL A 72 2.27 2.28 -12.24
N ASN A 73 1.98 2.41 -10.95
CA ASN A 73 1.55 3.67 -10.36
C ASN A 73 2.68 4.71 -10.42
N LYS A 74 2.37 5.90 -10.94
CA LYS A 74 3.36 6.97 -11.15
C LYS A 74 3.31 8.07 -10.07
N THR A 75 2.25 8.16 -9.29
CA THR A 75 1.99 9.30 -8.41
C THR A 75 2.30 9.06 -6.94
N LEU A 76 2.14 7.83 -6.44
CA LEU A 76 2.38 7.50 -5.04
C LEU A 76 3.87 7.60 -4.74
N MET A 77 4.25 8.53 -3.88
CA MET A 77 5.64 8.77 -3.48
C MET A 77 5.96 8.15 -2.13
N THR A 78 4.99 8.05 -1.24
CA THR A 78 5.20 7.56 0.13
C THR A 78 4.19 6.47 0.48
N LEU A 79 4.69 5.32 0.90
CA LEU A 79 3.90 4.21 1.44
C LEU A 79 4.52 3.77 2.77
N ASP A 80 3.78 3.90 3.85
CA ASP A 80 4.25 3.47 5.17
C ASP A 80 3.56 2.17 5.59
N LEU A 81 4.34 1.08 5.61
CA LEU A 81 3.93 -0.25 6.08
C LEU A 81 4.54 -0.59 7.46
N GLY A 82 5.06 0.40 8.19
CA GLY A 82 5.60 0.20 9.54
C GLY A 82 4.63 -0.51 10.50
N ALA A 83 5.18 -1.23 11.48
CA ALA A 83 4.40 -2.00 12.45
C ALA A 83 3.38 -2.99 11.84
N ASN A 84 3.66 -3.52 10.64
CA ASN A 84 2.99 -4.68 10.06
C ASN A 84 3.90 -5.93 10.21
N PRO A 85 3.38 -7.17 10.16
CA PRO A 85 4.16 -8.41 10.28
C PRO A 85 5.03 -8.73 9.03
N ILE A 86 5.85 -7.78 8.59
CA ILE A 86 6.78 -7.92 7.47
C ILE A 86 8.10 -8.53 7.96
N ASP A 87 8.35 -9.76 7.52
CA ASP A 87 9.53 -10.53 7.91
C ASP A 87 10.81 -10.14 7.16
N GLY A 88 11.88 -10.92 7.33
CA GLY A 88 13.14 -10.70 6.63
C GLY A 88 13.04 -10.75 5.10
N GLN A 89 12.15 -11.57 4.55
CA GLN A 89 11.95 -11.67 3.10
C GLN A 89 11.25 -10.41 2.58
N GLY A 90 10.23 -9.93 3.28
CA GLY A 90 9.55 -8.68 2.95
C GLY A 90 10.50 -7.47 3.00
N LYS A 91 11.44 -7.43 3.95
CA LYS A 91 12.49 -6.41 4.00
C LYS A 91 13.40 -6.46 2.76
N GLN A 92 13.81 -7.65 2.34
CA GLN A 92 14.62 -7.83 1.13
C GLN A 92 13.84 -7.44 -0.13
N LEU A 93 12.56 -7.78 -0.20
CA LEU A 93 11.66 -7.39 -1.29
C LEU A 93 11.59 -5.86 -1.44
N ILE A 94 11.32 -5.14 -0.35
CA ILE A 94 11.24 -3.67 -0.37
C ILE A 94 12.60 -3.05 -0.70
N SER A 95 13.69 -3.61 -0.18
CA SER A 95 15.05 -3.16 -0.51
C SER A 95 15.36 -3.31 -2.01
N LYS A 96 15.02 -4.46 -2.62
CA LYS A 96 15.14 -4.67 -4.08
C LYS A 96 14.22 -3.74 -4.86
N MET A 97 13.02 -3.46 -4.36
CA MET A 97 12.12 -2.50 -4.98
C MET A 97 12.76 -1.11 -5.07
N HIS A 98 13.40 -0.61 -4.01
CA HIS A 98 14.10 0.69 -4.06
C HIS A 98 15.23 0.76 -5.11
N GLN A 99 15.84 -0.39 -5.47
CA GLN A 99 16.84 -0.46 -6.54
C GLN A 99 16.20 -0.42 -7.94
N THR A 100 14.97 -0.91 -8.08
CA THR A 100 14.28 -1.04 -9.37
C THR A 100 13.32 0.12 -9.67
N ILE A 101 12.80 0.78 -8.63
CA ILE A 101 11.86 1.89 -8.71
C ILE A 101 12.38 3.02 -7.78
N PRO A 102 13.47 3.71 -8.17
CA PRO A 102 14.08 4.73 -7.33
C PRO A 102 13.13 5.92 -7.13
N GLY A 103 13.31 6.65 -6.02
CA GLY A 103 12.53 7.84 -5.68
C GLY A 103 11.20 7.57 -4.97
N ARG A 104 10.85 6.30 -4.73
CA ARG A 104 9.75 5.91 -3.84
C ARG A 104 10.25 5.81 -2.40
N ASN A 105 9.47 6.32 -1.46
CA ASN A 105 9.71 6.21 -0.02
C ASN A 105 8.80 5.13 0.56
N VAL A 106 9.30 3.90 0.69
CA VAL A 106 8.55 2.80 1.30
C VAL A 106 9.16 2.40 2.64
N TYR A 107 8.37 2.55 3.70
CA TYR A 107 8.80 2.34 5.09
C TYR A 107 8.18 1.07 5.68
N PHE A 108 8.89 0.43 6.61
CA PHE A 108 8.49 -0.86 7.20
C PHE A 108 9.00 -1.08 8.65
N TRP A 109 9.51 -0.02 9.31
CA TRP A 109 10.07 -0.07 10.67
C TRP A 109 9.11 0.42 11.75
#